data_AF-A0A6C0DXI1-F1
#
_entry.id   AF-A0A6C0DXI1-F1
#
_cell.length_a   1.000
_cell.length_b   1.000
_cell.length_c   1.000
_cell.angle_alpha   90.00
_cell.angle_beta   90.00
_cell.angle_gamma   90.00
#
_symmetry.space_group_name_H-M   'P 1'
#
loop_
_entity.id
_entity.type
_entity.pdbx_description
1 polymer ?
#
loop_
_entity_poly.entity_id
_entity_poly.type
_entity_poly.pdbx_seq_one_letter_code
_entity_poly.pdbx_strand_id
1 'polypeptide(L)'
;MSVEEQIKRWVTLDNQLKQLQNQIQVLREEKDDLTNNLIEHFDSLNKKYPIINISDGRLSFIQVKQPNALSYKFLELCLVEYFKNSDNSKVLLDYIKSKRTYTINKTIKRVNN
;
A
#
# COMPACT_ATOMS: atom_id res chain seq x y z
N MET A 1 19.55 -24.04 -20.94
CA MET A 1 18.09 -23.90 -20.80
C MET A 1 17.56 -23.27 -22.08
N SER A 2 16.69 -23.96 -22.83
CA SER A 2 16.05 -23.44 -24.04
C SER A 2 15.12 -22.27 -23.71
N VAL A 3 14.82 -21.41 -24.68
CA VAL A 3 13.81 -20.33 -24.54
C VAL A 3 12.47 -20.91 -24.12
N GLU A 4 12.09 -22.07 -24.66
CA GLU A 4 10.85 -22.77 -24.30
C GLU A 4 10.83 -23.22 -22.83
N GLU A 5 11.98 -23.69 -22.32
CA GLU A 5 12.13 -24.08 -20.91
C GLU A 5 12.08 -22.87 -19.99
N GLN A 6 12.70 -21.75 -20.40
CA GLN A 6 12.64 -20.48 -19.66
C GLN A 6 11.21 -19.95 -19.57
N ILE A 7 10.44 -20.00 -20.66
CA ILE A 7 9.03 -19.59 -20.69
C ILE A 7 8.19 -20.52 -19.80
N LYS A 8 8.34 -21.85 -19.91
CA LYS A 8 7.65 -22.82 -19.04
C LYS A 8 7.97 -22.59 -17.57
N ARG A 9 9.24 -22.32 -17.25
CA ARG A 9 9.66 -22.01 -15.89
C ARG A 9 9.05 -20.70 -15.40
N TRP A 10 9.05 -19.65 -16.22
CA TRP A 10 8.43 -18.37 -15.90
C TRP A 10 6.94 -18.53 -15.57
N VAL A 11 6.19 -19.27 -16.38
CA VAL A 11 4.76 -19.55 -16.14
C VAL A 11 4.56 -20.35 -14.84
N THR A 12 5.44 -21.32 -14.57
CA THR A 12 5.38 -22.11 -13.33
C THR A 12 5.58 -21.22 -12.10
N LEU A 13 6.56 -20.32 -12.13
CA LEU A 13 6.82 -19.37 -11.07
C LEU A 13 5.66 -18.38 -10.89
N ASP A 14 5.10 -17.86 -11.99
CA ASP A 14 3.93 -16.97 -11.95
C ASP A 14 2.71 -17.63 -11.29
N ASN A 15 2.44 -18.91 -11.62
CA ASN A 15 1.37 -19.68 -10.98
C ASN A 15 1.60 -19.85 -9.47
N GLN A 16 2.83 -20.17 -9.06
CA GLN A 16 3.18 -20.33 -7.65
C GLN A 16 3.05 -19.02 -6.88
N LEU A 17 3.53 -17.91 -7.46
CA LEU A 17 3.37 -16.58 -6.87
C LEU A 17 1.90 -16.23 -6.68
N LYS A 18 1.05 -16.49 -7.68
CA LYS A 18 -0.40 -16.25 -7.56
C LYS A 18 -1.02 -17.04 -6.41
N GLN A 19 -0.66 -18.32 -6.26
CA GLN A 19 -1.17 -19.16 -5.17
C GLN A 19 -0.74 -18.63 -3.79
N LEU A 20 0.54 -18.29 -3.64
CA LEU A 20 1.08 -17.73 -2.40
C LEU A 20 0.46 -16.37 -2.08
N GLN A 21 0.26 -15.51 -3.08
CA GLN A 21 -0.39 -14.21 -2.90
C GLN A 21 -1.82 -14.35 -2.38
N ASN A 22 -2.59 -15.32 -2.91
CA ASN A 22 -3.94 -15.60 -2.41
C ASN A 22 -3.91 -16.05 -0.93
N GLN A 23 -2.97 -16.91 -0.55
CA GLN A 23 -2.82 -17.34 0.84
C GLN A 23 -2.41 -16.18 1.75
N ILE A 24 -1.48 -15.32 1.30
CA ILE A 24 -1.08 -14.11 2.02
C ILE A 24 -2.27 -13.17 2.20
N GLN A 25 -3.14 -13.04 1.19
CA GLN A 25 -4.33 -12.21 1.27
C GLN A 25 -5.27 -12.71 2.36
N VAL A 26 -5.60 -14.01 2.38
CA VAL A 26 -6.47 -14.60 3.41
C VAL A 26 -5.90 -14.39 4.81
N LEU A 27 -4.61 -14.68 5.01
CA LEU A 27 -3.95 -14.48 6.30
C LEU A 27 -3.95 -13.00 6.74
N ARG A 28 -3.84 -12.07 5.79
CA ARG A 28 -3.89 -10.64 6.08
C ARG A 28 -5.29 -10.21 6.51
N GLU A 29 -6.32 -10.64 5.79
CA GLU A 29 -7.72 -10.34 6.10
C GLU A 29 -8.09 -10.88 7.49
N GLU A 30 -7.80 -12.14 7.78
CA GLU A 30 -8.07 -12.73 9.10
C GLU A 30 -7.33 -12.00 10.23
N LYS A 31 -6.07 -11.61 10.00
CA LYS A 31 -5.28 -10.85 10.97
C LYS A 31 -5.85 -9.46 11.20
N ASP A 32 -6.25 -8.77 10.13
CA ASP A 32 -6.79 -7.41 10.22
C ASP A 32 -8.15 -7.42 10.94
N ASP A 33 -8.99 -8.42 10.67
CA ASP A 33 -10.27 -8.62 11.38
C ASP A 33 -10.05 -8.86 12.88
N LEU A 34 -9.13 -9.75 13.25
CA LEU A 34 -8.76 -9.96 14.66
C LEU A 34 -8.21 -8.69 15.31
N THR A 35 -7.39 -7.93 14.57
CA THR A 35 -6.82 -6.67 15.07
C THR A 35 -7.90 -5.65 15.38
N ASN A 36 -8.87 -5.47 14.47
CA ASN A 36 -9.99 -4.54 14.67
C ASN A 36 -10.86 -4.96 15.86
N ASN A 37 -11.23 -6.23 15.96
CA ASN A 37 -12.01 -6.76 17.08
C ASN A 37 -11.30 -6.54 18.43
N LEU A 38 -9.98 -6.75 18.50
CA LEU A 38 -9.21 -6.53 19.72
C LEU A 38 -9.14 -5.04 20.09
N ILE A 39 -8.90 -4.16 19.11
CA ILE A 39 -8.88 -2.71 19.33
C ILE A 39 -10.23 -2.24 19.86
N GLU A 40 -11.33 -2.61 19.19
CA GLU A 40 -12.70 -2.25 19.61
C GLU A 40 -13.01 -2.75 21.03
N HIS A 41 -12.63 -4.00 21.35
CA HIS A 41 -12.81 -4.55 22.68
C HIS A 41 -12.09 -3.73 23.76
N PHE A 42 -10.81 -3.40 23.55
CA PHE A 42 -10.04 -2.62 24.53
C PHE A 42 -10.50 -1.15 24.59
N ASP A 43 -10.92 -0.56 23.47
CA ASP A 43 -11.49 0.79 23.44
C ASP A 43 -12.79 0.87 24.22
N SER A 44 -13.66 -0.15 24.12
CA SER A 44 -14.93 -0.22 24.86
C SER A 44 -14.74 -0.25 26.38
N LEU A 45 -13.58 -0.72 26.86
CA LEU A 45 -13.26 -0.82 28.28
C LEU A 45 -12.72 0.49 28.87
N ASN A 46 -12.49 1.55 28.07
CA ASN A 46 -11.91 2.84 28.49
C ASN A 46 -10.61 2.69 29.32
N LYS A 47 -9.85 1.62 29.11
CA LYS A 47 -8.58 1.33 29.81
C LYS A 47 -7.39 1.62 28.89
N LYS A 48 -6.22 1.87 29.48
CA LYS A 48 -4.96 1.89 28.73
C LYS A 48 -4.70 0.50 28.16
N TYR A 49 -4.30 0.43 26.88
CA TYR A 49 -3.98 -0.84 26.24
C TYR A 49 -2.88 -1.60 26.99
N PRO A 50 -3.02 -2.93 27.17
CA PRO A 50 -2.01 -3.74 27.83
C PRO A 50 -0.80 -3.99 26.93
N ILE A 51 0.35 -4.26 27.55
CA ILE A 51 1.52 -4.84 26.87
C ILE A 51 1.46 -6.35 27.11
N ILE A 52 1.47 -7.14 26.04
CA ILE A 52 1.35 -8.61 26.11
C ILE A 52 2.71 -9.21 25.73
N ASN A 53 3.31 -10.01 26.61
CA ASN A 53 4.54 -10.74 26.30
C ASN A 53 4.19 -12.06 25.59
N ILE A 54 4.88 -12.34 24.49
CA ILE A 54 4.79 -13.57 23.71
C ILE A 54 6.17 -14.22 23.65
N SER A 55 6.24 -15.49 23.22
CA SER A 55 7.52 -16.23 23.17
C SER A 55 8.59 -15.55 22.32
N ASP A 56 8.19 -14.79 21.29
CA ASP A 56 9.07 -14.10 20.34
C ASP A 56 9.04 -12.56 20.49
N GLY A 57 8.66 -12.05 21.67
CA GLY A 57 8.72 -10.61 21.95
C GLY A 57 7.50 -10.07 22.69
N ARG A 58 7.02 -8.88 22.30
CA ARG A 58 5.89 -8.22 22.96
C ARG A 58 4.96 -7.55 21.97
N LEU A 59 3.66 -7.59 22.26
CA LEU A 59 2.61 -6.88 21.55
C LEU A 59 2.24 -5.63 22.33
N SER A 60 2.27 -4.48 21.65
CA SER A 60 1.84 -3.19 22.19
C SER A 60 0.90 -2.52 21.20
N PHE A 61 -0.25 -2.08 21.69
CA PHE A 61 -1.19 -1.29 20.89
C PHE A 61 -0.68 0.15 20.86
N ILE A 62 -0.32 0.61 19.66
CA ILE A 62 0.28 1.92 19.45
C ILE A 62 -0.54 2.69 18.42
N GLN A 63 -0.64 4.00 18.61
CA GLN A 63 -1.18 4.89 17.59
C GLN A 63 -0.03 5.37 16.71
N VAL A 64 -0.04 4.99 15.44
CA VAL A 64 0.96 5.44 14.46
C VAL A 64 0.36 6.56 13.62
N LYS A 65 1.01 7.72 13.62
CA LYS A 65 0.70 8.80 12.66
C LYS A 65 1.51 8.57 11.40
N GLN A 66 0.86 8.07 10.35
CA GLN A 66 1.50 7.93 9.05
C GLN A 66 1.20 9.18 8.20
N PRO A 67 2.22 9.92 7.73
CA PRO A 67 1.98 11.04 6.83
C PRO A 67 1.42 10.52 5.51
N ASN A 68 0.38 11.19 5.02
CA ASN A 68 -0.19 10.87 3.73
C ASN A 68 0.85 11.12 2.63
N ALA A 69 0.87 10.25 1.61
CA ALA A 69 1.67 10.49 0.43
C ALA A 69 1.25 11.83 -0.22
N LEU A 70 2.22 12.56 -0.77
CA LEU A 70 1.98 13.79 -1.53
C LEU A 70 1.32 13.45 -2.87
N SER A 71 0.03 13.12 -2.80
CA SER A 71 -0.78 12.84 -3.97
C SER A 71 -0.96 14.11 -4.79
N TYR A 72 -1.20 13.95 -6.10
CA TYR A 72 -1.49 15.09 -6.96
C TYR A 72 -2.71 15.88 -6.46
N LYS A 73 -3.70 15.19 -5.89
CA LYS A 73 -4.89 15.81 -5.31
C LYS A 73 -4.58 16.61 -4.06
N PHE A 74 -3.72 16.09 -3.18
CA PHE A 74 -3.27 16.81 -1.99
C PHE A 74 -2.49 18.07 -2.38
N LEU A 75 -1.57 17.95 -3.34
CA LEU A 75 -0.83 19.10 -3.88
C LEU A 75 -1.77 20.15 -4.49
N GLU A 76 -2.76 19.75 -5.29
CA GLU A 76 -3.77 20.67 -5.84
C GLU A 76 -4.49 21.44 -4.73
N LEU A 77 -4.99 20.75 -3.70
CA LEU A 77 -5.67 21.39 -2.56
C LEU A 77 -4.76 22.42 -1.88
N CYS A 78 -3.52 22.05 -1.58
CA CYS A 78 -2.56 22.95 -0.94
C CYS A 78 -2.26 24.17 -1.82
N LEU A 79 -2.11 24.00 -3.13
CA LEU A 79 -1.78 25.10 -4.04
C LEU A 79 -2.97 26.04 -4.25
N VAL A 80 -4.20 25.51 -4.33
CA VAL A 80 -5.43 26.34 -4.39
C VAL A 80 -5.55 27.18 -3.12
N GLU A 81 -5.36 26.58 -1.95
CA GLU A 81 -5.41 27.27 -0.67
C GLU A 81 -4.32 28.35 -0.55
N TYR A 82 -3.09 28.02 -0.96
CA TYR A 82 -1.95 28.92 -0.87
C TYR A 82 -2.08 30.14 -1.80
N PHE A 83 -2.42 29.92 -3.08
CA PHE A 83 -2.52 31.02 -4.06
C PHE A 83 -3.83 31.79 -3.96
N LYS A 84 -4.86 31.24 -3.28
CA LYS A 84 -6.24 31.76 -3.25
C LYS A 84 -6.81 32.00 -4.66
N ASN A 85 -6.23 31.36 -5.67
CA ASN A 85 -6.53 31.51 -7.08
C ASN A 85 -6.32 30.15 -7.77
N SER A 86 -7.41 29.62 -8.31
CA SER A 86 -7.44 28.32 -9.01
C SER A 86 -6.53 28.32 -10.25
N ASP A 87 -6.44 29.41 -10.99
CA ASP A 87 -5.74 29.41 -12.28
C ASP A 87 -4.23 29.32 -12.11
N ASN A 88 -3.66 30.08 -11.17
CA ASN A 88 -2.24 29.99 -10.82
C ASN A 88 -1.86 28.61 -10.27
N SER A 89 -2.75 27.99 -9.48
CA SER A 89 -2.54 26.65 -8.93
C SER A 89 -2.47 25.60 -10.05
N LYS A 90 -3.34 25.68 -11.06
CA LYS A 90 -3.36 24.76 -12.20
C LYS A 90 -2.09 24.88 -13.04
N VAL A 91 -1.65 26.10 -13.34
CA VAL A 91 -0.41 26.35 -14.11
C VAL A 91 0.80 25.70 -13.42
N LEU A 92 0.93 25.87 -12.10
CA LEU A 92 2.04 25.29 -11.36
C LEU A 92 1.93 23.76 -11.28
N LEU A 93 0.72 23.24 -11.08
CA LEU A 93 0.47 21.81 -10.99
C LEU A 93 0.78 21.10 -12.33
N ASP A 94 0.41 21.72 -13.45
CA ASP A 94 0.76 21.26 -14.80
C ASP A 94 2.26 21.35 -15.06
N TYR A 95 2.93 22.41 -14.60
CA TYR A 95 4.39 22.52 -14.66
C TYR A 95 5.06 21.35 -13.92
N ILE A 96 4.65 21.07 -12.67
CA ILE A 96 5.17 19.92 -11.90
C ILE A 96 4.95 18.62 -12.67
N LYS A 97 3.75 18.42 -13.24
CA LYS A 97 3.43 17.22 -14.02
C LYS A 97 4.34 17.07 -15.25
N SER A 98 4.63 18.16 -15.96
CA SER A 98 5.52 18.17 -17.12
C SER A 98 6.98 17.84 -16.78
N LYS A 99 7.42 18.13 -15.55
CA LYS A 99 8.77 17.84 -15.06
C LYS A 99 8.94 16.44 -14.49
N ARG A 100 7.85 15.68 -14.29
CA ARG A 100 7.94 14.30 -13.81
C ARG A 100 8.67 13.44 -14.82
N THR A 101 9.73 12.78 -14.35
CA THR A 101 10.48 11.80 -15.13
C THR A 101 9.87 10.42 -14.95
N TYR A 102 9.98 9.59 -15.99
CA TYR A 102 9.48 8.22 -15.98
C TYR A 102 10.60 7.28 -16.43
N THR A 103 10.72 6.14 -15.75
CA THR A 103 11.57 5.04 -16.17
C THR A 103 10.74 4.04 -16.98
N ILE A 104 11.16 3.81 -18.23
CA ILE A 104 10.50 2.82 -19.11
C ILE A 104 11.20 1.47 -18.93
N ASN A 105 10.50 0.52 -18.31
CA ASN A 105 10.99 -0.84 -18.13
C ASN A 105 10.21 -1.81 -19.04
N LYS A 106 10.92 -2.64 -19.81
CA LYS A 106 10.30 -3.74 -20.57
C LYS A 106 10.01 -4.90 -19.60
N THR A 107 8.80 -5.45 -19.65
CA THR A 107 8.37 -6.53 -18.75
C THR A 107 7.51 -7.56 -19.48
N ILE A 108 7.44 -8.78 -18.93
CA ILE A 108 6.52 -9.82 -19.37
C ILE A 108 5.24 -9.70 -18.54
N LYS A 109 4.09 -9.57 -19.20
CA LYS A 109 2.77 -9.47 -18.55
C LYS A 109 1.86 -10.60 -19.01
N ARG A 110 1.29 -11.34 -18.06
CA ARG A 110 0.21 -12.29 -18.34
C ARG A 110 -1.10 -11.54 -18.53
N VAL A 111 -1.83 -11.85 -19.59
CA VAL A 111 -3.18 -11.32 -19.86
C VAL A 111 -4.12 -12.51 -19.85
N ASN A 112 -5.14 -12.47 -19.00
CA ASN A 112 -6.20 -13.48 -18.98
C ASN A 112 -7.33 -12.99 -19.91
N ASN A 113 -7.93 -13.90 -20.68
CA ASN A 113 -9.17 -13.62 -21.42
C ASN A 113 -10.38 -13.61 -20.49
#